data_AF-A0A1B9AHH0-F1
#
_entry.id   AF-A0A1B9AHH0-F1
#
_cell.length_a   1.000
_cell.length_b   1.000
_cell.length_c   1.000
_cell.angle_alpha   90.00
_cell.angle_beta   90.00
_cell.angle_gamma   90.00
#
_symmetry.space_group_name_H-M   'P 1'
#
loop_
_entity.id
_entity.type
_entity.pdbx_description
1 polymer ?
#
loop_
_entity_poly.entity_id
_entity_poly.type
_entity_poly.pdbx_seq_one_letter_code
_entity_poly.pdbx_strand_id
1 'polypeptide(L)' 'MFRTSIGGLVPYIELDLRQDYVDVRLPVKEIWIGPTNKMDNAYRGLEAFLDSLGYFKTEIKKSVIPLRF' A
#
# COMPACT_ATOMS: atom_id res chain seq x y z
N MET A 1 -24.94 3.38 -7.80
CA MET A 1 -25.60 2.07 -7.88
C MET A 1 -25.85 1.61 -6.44
N PHE A 2 -26.99 0.97 -6.13
CA PHE A 2 -27.38 0.64 -4.74
C PHE A 2 -27.63 -0.86 -4.61
N ARG A 3 -27.20 -1.47 -3.51
CA ARG A 3 -27.51 -2.87 -3.21
C ARG A 3 -28.78 -2.89 -2.36
N THR A 4 -29.81 -3.56 -2.84
CA THR A 4 -31.07 -3.73 -2.09
C THR A 4 -30.89 -4.80 -1.02
N SER A 5 -31.22 -4.47 0.22
CA SER A 5 -31.42 -5.44 1.32
C SER A 5 -32.83 -5.25 1.91
N ILE A 6 -33.27 -6.19 2.76
CA ILE A 6 -34.66 -6.39 3.23
C ILE A 6 -35.32 -5.16 3.91
N GLY A 7 -34.62 -4.04 4.10
CA GLY A 7 -35.23 -2.81 4.61
C GLY A 7 -34.53 -1.49 4.29
N GLY A 8 -33.61 -1.42 3.32
CA GLY A 8 -32.93 -0.15 3.02
C GLY A 8 -31.93 -0.19 1.87
N LEU A 9 -31.66 1.00 1.32
CA LEU A 9 -30.60 1.25 0.35
C LEU A 9 -29.25 1.36 1.07
N VAL A 10 -28.33 0.45 0.77
CA VAL A 10 -26.95 0.56 1.23
C VAL A 10 -26.15 1.27 0.14
N PRO A 11 -25.66 2.50 0.37
CA PRO A 11 -24.74 3.14 -0.57
C PRO A 11 -23.45 2.32 -0.61
N TYR A 12 -22.97 2.01 -1.81
CA TYR A 12 -21.67 1.41 -2.01
C TYR A 12 -20.93 2.14 -3.12
N ILE A 13 -19.61 2.11 -3.06
CA ILE A 13 -18.73 2.50 -4.15
C ILE A 13 -18.15 1.23 -4.75
N GLU A 14 -18.18 1.14 -6.07
CA GLU A 14 -17.52 0.08 -6.82
C GLU A 14 -16.21 0.66 -7.33
N LEU A 15 -15.09 0.08 -6.89
CA LEU A 15 -13.77 0.47 -7.36
C LEU A 15 -13.40 -0.49 -8.48
N ASP A 16 -13.53 -0.03 -9.72
CA ASP A 16 -13.00 -0.74 -10.88
C ASP A 16 -11.47 -0.61 -10.85
N LEU A 17 -10.80 -1.63 -10.29
CA LEU A 17 -9.34 -1.68 -10.19
C LEU A 17 -8.66 -1.98 -11.54
N ARG A 18 -9.42 -2.10 -12.63
CA ARG A 18 -8.94 -2.41 -13.98
C ARG A 18 -9.36 -1.30 -14.94
N GLN A 19 -8.72 -0.14 -14.90
CA GLN A 19 -8.91 0.86 -15.97
C GLN A 19 -7.57 1.37 -16.53
N ASP A 20 -7.42 1.15 -17.84
CA ASP A 20 -6.22 1.37 -18.66
C ASP A 20 -5.88 2.85 -18.90
N TYR A 21 -6.47 3.79 -18.17
CA TYR A 21 -6.26 5.22 -18.39
C TYR A 21 -6.18 5.95 -17.05
N VAL A 22 -5.01 6.53 -16.79
CA VAL A 22 -4.67 7.38 -15.63
C VAL A 22 -4.37 6.61 -14.33
N ASP A 23 -3.14 6.10 -14.26
CA ASP A 23 -2.37 5.88 -13.02
C ASP A 23 -3.16 5.32 -11.81
N VAL A 24 -3.68 4.10 -11.94
CA VAL A 24 -4.52 3.39 -10.96
C VAL A 24 -3.70 2.78 -9.81
N ARG A 25 -2.74 3.54 -9.28
CA ARG A 25 -1.99 3.10 -8.11
C ARG A 25 -2.81 3.36 -6.87
N LEU A 26 -3.18 2.29 -6.15
CA LEU A 26 -3.83 2.41 -4.86
C LEU A 26 -2.96 3.28 -3.95
N PRO A 27 -3.50 4.30 -3.28
CA PRO A 27 -2.72 5.17 -2.43
C PRO A 27 -2.17 4.37 -1.23
N VAL A 28 -0.89 3.99 -1.31
CA VAL A 28 -0.18 3.33 -0.21
C VAL A 28 0.36 4.40 0.72
N LYS A 29 -0.26 4.52 1.90
CA LYS A 29 0.16 5.49 2.92
C LYS A 29 1.50 5.11 3.55
N GLU A 30 1.65 3.87 3.99
CA GLU A 30 2.84 3.40 4.70
C GLU A 30 3.16 1.94 4.45
N ILE A 31 4.44 1.59 4.54
CA ILE A 31 4.96 0.22 4.47
C ILE A 31 5.93 0.00 5.63
N TRP A 32 5.79 -1.14 6.31
CA TRP A 32 6.65 -1.53 7.43
C TRP A 32 7.64 -2.61 7.00
N ILE A 33 8.93 -2.32 7.15
CA ILE A 33 10.02 -3.28 6.97
C ILE A 33 10.15 -4.10 8.26
N GLY A 34 9.94 -5.41 8.17
CA GLY A 34 10.13 -6.34 9.28
C GLY A 34 11.59 -6.41 9.78
N PRO A 35 11.85 -7.10 10.91
CA PRO A 35 13.18 -7.24 11.46
C PRO A 35 14.14 -7.90 10.45
N THR A 36 15.32 -7.31 10.23
CA THR A 36 16.35 -7.85 9.35
C THR A 36 17.73 -7.38 9.79
N ASN A 37 18.75 -8.21 9.55
CA ASN A 37 20.16 -7.86 9.78
C ASN A 37 20.70 -6.85 8.76
N LYS A 38 19.96 -6.57 7.68
CA LYS A 38 20.34 -5.66 6.59
C LYS A 38 19.32 -4.54 6.42
N MET A 39 18.94 -3.89 7.53
CA MET A 39 17.85 -2.89 7.56
C MET A 39 18.07 -1.73 6.58
N ASP A 40 19.30 -1.23 6.44
CA ASP A 40 19.58 -0.11 5.54
C ASP A 40 19.49 -0.50 4.06
N ASN A 41 19.93 -1.72 3.71
CA ASN A 41 19.78 -2.23 2.35
C ASN A 41 18.31 -2.49 2.01
N ALA A 42 17.54 -3.02 2.97
CA ALA A 42 16.11 -3.24 2.81
C ALA A 42 15.38 -1.91 2.61
N TYR A 43 15.73 -0.87 3.38
CA TYR A 43 15.17 0.46 3.25
C TYR A 43 15.46 1.07 1.87
N ARG A 44 16.73 1.16 1.47
CA ARG A 44 17.12 1.76 0.19
C ARG A 44 16.58 0.99 -1.02
N GLY A 45 16.57 -0.35 -0.93
CA GLY A 45 16.01 -1.19 -1.99
C GLY A 45 14.50 -1.00 -2.14
N LEU A 46 13.78 -0.92 -1.02
CA LEU A 46 12.34 -0.66 -1.04
C LEU A 46 12.02 0.75 -1.53
N GLU A 47 12.77 1.75 -1.09
CA GLU A 47 12.64 3.15 -1.53
C GLU A 47 12.82 3.27 -3.05
N ALA A 48 13.93 2.76 -3.60
CA ALA A 48 14.19 2.79 -5.04
C ALA A 48 13.12 2.04 -5.85
N PHE A 49 12.63 0.92 -5.31
CA PHE A 49 11.56 0.16 -5.94
C PHE A 49 10.24 0.94 -5.97
N LEU A 50 9.85 1.55 -4.84
CA LEU A 50 8.65 2.39 -4.75
C LEU A 50 8.74 3.59 -5.70
N ASP A 51 9.89 4.25 -5.76
CA ASP A 51 10.13 5.36 -6.69
C ASP A 51 10.02 4.93 -8.15
N SER A 52 10.52 3.73 -8.50
CA SER A 52 10.39 3.18 -9.86
C SER A 52 8.94 2.90 -10.24
N LEU A 53 8.09 2.62 -9.24
CA LEU A 53 6.65 2.46 -9.38
C LEU A 53 5.90 3.77 -9.16
N GLY A 54 6.61 4.89 -8.96
CA GLY A 54 6.12 6.25 -8.75
C GLY A 54 5.54 6.56 -7.36
N TYR A 55 5.70 5.68 -6.38
CA TYR A 55 5.15 5.82 -5.02
C TYR A 55 5.98 6.79 -4.15
N PHE A 56 6.14 8.04 -4.61
CA PHE A 56 7.02 9.04 -3.99
C PHE A 56 6.56 9.56 -2.62
N LYS A 57 5.33 9.24 -2.20
CA LYS A 57 4.71 9.76 -0.96
C LYS A 57 4.46 8.67 0.09
N THR A 58 4.91 7.45 -0.15
CA THR A 58 4.71 6.33 0.77
C THR A 58 5.71 6.39 1.93
N GLU A 59 5.22 6.36 3.16
CA GLU A 59 6.07 6.38 4.36
C GLU A 59 6.66 4.99 4.61
N ILE A 60 7.99 4.88 4.61
CA ILE A 60 8.69 3.62 4.92
C ILE A 60 9.09 3.60 6.39
N LYS A 61 8.55 2.65 7.16
CA LYS A 61 8.84 2.45 8.58
C LYS A 61 9.72 1.23 8.81
N LYS A 62 10.70 1.36 9.70
CA LYS A 62 11.57 0.25 10.13
C LYS A 62 10.96 -0.40 11.36
N SER A 63 10.98 -1.74 11.43
CA SER A 63 10.57 -2.46 12.64
C SER A 63 11.43 -2.04 13.84
N VAL A 64 10.77 -1.72 14.95
CA VAL A 64 11.41 -1.48 16.26
C VAL A 64 11.75 -2.82 16.94
N ILE A 65 11.12 -3.92 16.51
CA ILE A 65 11.38 -5.26 17.03
C ILE A 65 12.69 -5.76 16.41
N PRO A 66 13.68 -6.18 17.23
CA PRO A 66 14.93 -6.72 16.74
C PRO A 66 14.72 -8.10 16.11
N LEU A 67 15.58 -8.45 15.15
CA LEU A 67 15.60 -9.80 14.58
C LEU A 67 15.99 -10.79 15.68
N ARG A 68 15.18 -11.82 15.89
CA ARG A 68 15.47 -12.92 16.81
C ARG A 68 15.90 -14.13 15.99
N PHE A 69 16.99 -14.76 16.38
CA PHE A 69 17.54 -16.01 15.83
C PHE A 69 17.73 -17.01 16.96
#